data_AF-X1NYJ0-F1
#
_entry.id   AF-X1NYJ0-F1
#
_cell.length_a   1.000
_cell.length_b   1.000
_cell.length_c   1.000
_cell.angle_alpha   90.00
_cell.angle_beta   90.00
_cell.angle_gamma   90.00
#
_symmetry.space_group_name_H-M   'P 1'
#
loop_
_entity.id
_entity.type
_entity.pdbx_description
1 polymer ?
#
loop_
_entity_poly.entity_id
_entity_poly.type
_entity_poly.pdbx_seq_one_letter_code
_entity_poly.pdbx_strand_id
1 'polypeptide(L)'
;LDRKPKSPKIIKDSKMWANLIKEIKELSQARVYKNSTEVCRLRGVSFAVWDVITAAIISGLNILVVGEKGEGKTQLAVDVNNSLFGGRGTFIRAHPDLKTRDIYTSLNLETLASGKGDTHQALELSESIKNPLTILDEINRVPQITQNQALSILDGYISLPEKSARFFFGIDGYHIGLATANEDS
;
A
#
# COMPACT_ATOMS: atom_id res chain seq x y z
N LEU A 1 -27.51 -31.72 -25.80
CA LEU A 1 -27.13 -30.28 -25.80
C LEU A 1 -25.82 -30.17 -25.04
N ASP A 2 -24.72 -30.44 -25.71
CA ASP A 2 -23.38 -30.54 -25.12
C ASP A 2 -22.66 -29.19 -25.32
N ARG A 3 -22.79 -28.29 -24.34
CA ARG A 3 -22.10 -26.98 -24.37
C ARG A 3 -20.77 -27.13 -23.63
N LYS A 4 -19.69 -27.39 -24.38
CA LYS A 4 -18.33 -27.21 -23.86
C LYS A 4 -18.16 -25.75 -23.38
N PRO A 5 -17.57 -25.50 -22.20
CA PRO A 5 -17.24 -24.15 -21.78
C PRO A 5 -16.24 -23.56 -22.77
N LYS A 6 -16.55 -22.40 -23.34
CA LYS A 6 -15.57 -21.63 -24.13
C LYS A 6 -14.46 -21.22 -23.17
N SER A 7 -13.27 -21.78 -23.35
CA SER A 7 -12.04 -21.29 -22.72
C SER A 7 -11.93 -19.78 -22.97
N PRO A 8 -11.63 -18.97 -21.95
CA PRO A 8 -11.52 -17.52 -22.12
C PRO A 8 -10.51 -17.20 -23.21
N LYS A 9 -10.88 -16.33 -24.16
CA LYS A 9 -9.97 -15.81 -25.17
C LYS A 9 -8.88 -15.01 -24.44
N ILE A 10 -7.73 -15.63 -24.23
CA ILE A 10 -6.53 -14.93 -23.79
C ILE A 10 -6.19 -13.92 -24.88
N ILE A 11 -6.38 -12.62 -24.60
CA ILE A 11 -6.02 -11.53 -25.51
C ILE A 11 -4.49 -11.57 -25.69
N LYS A 12 -4.04 -12.07 -26.84
CA LYS A 12 -2.64 -12.26 -27.23
C LYS A 12 -2.04 -11.00 -27.89
N ASP A 13 -2.34 -9.81 -27.39
CA ASP A 13 -1.81 -8.61 -28.04
C ASP A 13 -0.42 -8.24 -27.51
N SER A 14 0.61 -8.86 -28.09
CA SER A 14 2.03 -8.66 -27.74
C SER A 14 2.43 -7.16 -27.72
N LYS A 15 1.77 -6.36 -28.57
CA LYS A 15 2.02 -4.92 -28.71
C LYS A 15 1.48 -4.12 -27.52
N MET A 16 0.32 -4.52 -26.98
CA MET A 16 -0.24 -3.93 -25.76
C MET A 16 0.69 -4.16 -24.57
N TRP A 17 1.21 -5.39 -24.42
CA TRP A 17 2.14 -5.73 -23.33
C TRP A 17 3.45 -4.96 -23.44
N ALA A 18 4.01 -4.82 -24.64
CA ALA A 18 5.23 -4.06 -24.86
C ALA A 18 5.05 -2.57 -24.51
N ASN A 19 3.91 -1.98 -24.86
CA ASN A 19 3.59 -0.59 -24.53
C ASN A 19 3.43 -0.39 -23.03
N LEU A 20 2.69 -1.27 -22.34
CA LEU A 20 2.53 -1.20 -20.88
C LEU A 20 3.88 -1.32 -20.16
N ILE A 21 4.74 -2.24 -20.58
CA ILE A 21 6.09 -2.39 -20.00
C ILE A 21 6.91 -1.11 -20.21
N LYS A 22 6.79 -0.49 -21.39
CA LYS A 22 7.47 0.76 -21.68
C LYS A 22 6.96 1.89 -20.77
N GLU A 23 5.65 2.04 -20.62
CA GLU A 23 5.03 3.04 -19.73
C GLU A 23 5.47 2.86 -18.28
N ILE A 24 5.51 1.62 -17.77
CA ILE A 24 5.99 1.31 -16.40
C ILE A 24 7.45 1.76 -16.23
N LYS A 25 8.30 1.51 -17.22
CA LYS A 25 9.73 1.89 -17.18
C LYS A 25 9.95 3.41 -17.30
N GLU A 26 9.00 4.13 -17.88
CA GLU A 26 9.03 5.59 -18.00
C GLU A 26 8.51 6.31 -16.74
N LEU A 27 7.89 5.60 -15.79
CA LEU A 27 7.52 6.16 -14.49
C LEU A 27 8.75 6.62 -13.69
N SER A 28 8.52 7.53 -12.73
CA SER A 28 9.56 8.06 -11.86
C SER A 28 10.27 6.92 -11.12
N GLN A 29 11.54 6.72 -11.48
CA GLN A 29 12.39 5.73 -10.85
C GLN A 29 12.81 6.19 -9.46
N ALA A 30 13.11 5.23 -8.59
CA ALA A 30 13.67 5.53 -7.29
C ALA A 30 14.95 6.36 -7.44
N ARG A 31 15.00 7.51 -6.75
CA ARG A 31 16.21 8.34 -6.75
C ARG A 31 17.41 7.64 -6.09
N VAL A 32 17.14 6.77 -5.10
CA VAL A 32 18.16 6.17 -4.23
C VAL A 32 18.15 4.64 -4.31
N TYR A 33 17.00 3.97 -4.19
CA TYR A 33 16.92 2.51 -4.28
C TYR A 33 17.36 2.00 -5.66
N LYS A 34 18.46 1.25 -5.70
CA LYS A 34 18.94 0.55 -6.89
C LYS A 34 19.11 -0.93 -6.58
N ASN A 35 18.00 -1.67 -6.56
CA ASN A 35 18.05 -3.13 -6.64
C ASN A 35 17.77 -3.56 -8.08
N SER A 36 18.80 -4.06 -8.75
CA SER A 36 18.73 -4.57 -10.13
C SER A 36 18.74 -6.10 -10.17
N THR A 37 18.62 -6.78 -9.03
CA THR A 37 18.56 -8.24 -8.99
C THR A 37 17.25 -8.68 -9.63
N GLU A 38 17.35 -9.58 -10.62
CA GLU A 38 16.19 -10.21 -11.23
C GLU A 38 15.46 -11.03 -10.17
N VAL A 39 14.22 -10.67 -9.88
CA VAL A 39 13.35 -11.43 -8.96
C VAL A 39 12.43 -12.37 -9.72
N CYS A 40 12.04 -12.02 -10.96
CA CYS A 40 11.30 -12.92 -11.82
C CYS A 40 11.46 -12.58 -13.30
N ARG A 41 11.09 -13.54 -14.17
CA ARG A 41 11.08 -13.38 -15.61
C ARG A 41 9.73 -13.78 -16.19
N LEU A 42 9.05 -12.83 -16.84
CA LEU A 42 7.78 -13.08 -17.49
C LEU A 42 7.93 -12.88 -19.00
N ARG A 43 7.68 -13.94 -19.77
CA ARG A 43 7.78 -13.94 -21.25
C ARG A 43 9.10 -13.35 -21.79
N GLY A 44 10.21 -13.65 -21.12
CA GLY A 44 11.55 -13.20 -21.50
C GLY A 44 11.94 -11.81 -21.02
N VAL A 45 11.04 -11.10 -20.32
CA VAL A 45 11.34 -9.80 -19.69
C VAL A 45 11.72 -10.04 -18.23
N SER A 46 12.90 -9.58 -17.85
CA SER A 46 13.41 -9.59 -16.48
C SER A 46 12.77 -8.46 -15.67
N PHE A 47 12.36 -8.76 -14.44
CA PHE A 47 11.79 -7.81 -13.49
C PHE A 47 12.64 -7.78 -12.23
N ALA A 48 12.95 -6.58 -11.77
CA ALA A 48 13.52 -6.33 -10.45
C ALA A 48 12.40 -6.04 -9.42
N VAL A 49 12.76 -5.97 -8.13
CA VAL A 49 11.82 -5.63 -7.04
C VAL A 49 11.04 -4.35 -7.34
N TRP A 50 11.71 -3.33 -7.89
CA TRP A 50 11.08 -2.05 -8.22
C TRP A 50 10.01 -2.18 -9.30
N ASP A 51 10.23 -3.02 -10.33
CA ASP A 51 9.26 -3.24 -11.39
C ASP A 51 8.00 -3.94 -10.84
N VAL A 52 8.19 -4.94 -9.95
CA VAL A 52 7.09 -5.68 -9.32
C VAL A 52 6.25 -4.76 -8.43
N ILE A 53 6.91 -3.92 -7.62
CA ILE A 53 6.23 -2.93 -6.77
C ILE A 53 5.46 -1.91 -7.60
N THR A 54 6.08 -1.39 -8.66
CA THR A 54 5.44 -0.40 -9.54
C THR A 54 4.21 -1.00 -10.22
N ALA A 55 4.30 -2.25 -10.68
CA ALA A 55 3.16 -2.97 -11.26
C ALA A 55 2.03 -3.19 -10.25
N ALA A 56 2.36 -3.53 -8.99
CA ALA A 56 1.37 -3.68 -7.92
C ALA A 56 0.64 -2.36 -7.62
N ILE A 57 1.39 -1.25 -7.54
CA ILE A 57 0.85 0.10 -7.35
C ILE A 57 -0.14 0.44 -8.47
N ILE A 58 0.28 0.35 -9.74
CA ILE A 58 -0.60 0.63 -10.90
C ILE A 58 -1.86 -0.23 -10.88
N SER A 59 -1.75 -1.46 -10.39
CA SER A 59 -2.85 -2.41 -10.32
C SER A 59 -3.76 -2.22 -9.09
N GLY A 60 -3.47 -1.27 -8.19
CA GLY A 60 -4.25 -1.05 -6.98
C GLY A 60 -4.07 -2.15 -5.93
N LEU A 61 -2.93 -2.85 -5.92
CA LEU A 61 -2.68 -3.97 -5.02
C LEU A 61 -1.86 -3.55 -3.80
N ASN A 62 -2.32 -3.98 -2.62
CA ASN A 62 -1.56 -3.86 -1.38
C ASN A 62 -0.28 -4.69 -1.43
N ILE A 63 0.78 -4.17 -0.83
CA ILE A 63 2.13 -4.71 -0.92
C ILE A 63 2.61 -5.10 0.47
N LEU A 64 3.16 -6.31 0.60
CA LEU A 64 3.90 -6.76 1.77
C LEU A 64 5.35 -7.08 1.35
N VAL A 65 6.31 -6.42 1.99
CA VAL A 65 7.74 -6.68 1.78
C VAL A 65 8.28 -7.45 2.99
N VAL A 66 8.75 -8.67 2.75
CA VAL A 66 9.33 -9.56 3.77
C VAL A 66 10.80 -9.80 3.44
N GLY A 67 11.62 -9.97 4.48
CA GLY A 67 13.05 -10.26 4.35
C GLY A 67 13.77 -10.08 5.68
N GLU A 68 15.08 -10.32 5.71
CA GLU A 68 15.89 -10.22 6.92
C GLU A 68 16.14 -8.76 7.36
N LYS A 69 16.57 -8.59 8.61
CA LYS A 69 16.95 -7.28 9.14
C LYS A 69 18.17 -6.75 8.38
N GLY A 70 18.06 -5.53 7.86
CA GLY A 70 19.16 -4.86 7.14
C GLY A 70 19.09 -4.97 5.61
N GLU A 71 18.10 -5.68 5.04
CA GLU A 71 17.94 -5.81 3.58
C GLU A 71 17.31 -4.58 2.88
N GLY A 72 17.13 -3.49 3.61
CA GLY A 72 16.63 -2.23 3.03
C GLY A 72 15.13 -2.16 2.79
N LYS A 73 14.30 -3.00 3.44
CA LYS A 73 12.82 -2.96 3.32
C LYS A 73 12.22 -1.58 3.63
N THR A 74 12.62 -0.99 4.76
CA THR A 74 12.17 0.35 5.16
C THR A 74 12.63 1.40 4.16
N GLN A 75 13.86 1.29 3.64
CA GLN A 75 14.39 2.19 2.62
C GLN A 75 13.58 2.10 1.33
N LEU A 76 13.24 0.89 0.90
CA LEU A 76 12.38 0.65 -0.27
C LEU A 76 11.00 1.30 -0.10
N ALA A 77 10.36 1.14 1.07
CA ALA A 77 9.08 1.78 1.35
C ALA A 77 9.16 3.32 1.30
N VAL A 78 10.23 3.90 1.85
CA VAL A 78 10.49 5.35 1.80
C VAL A 78 10.73 5.82 0.36
N ASP A 79 11.46 5.07 -0.43
CA ASP A 79 11.75 5.41 -1.83
C ASP A 79 10.50 5.31 -2.71
N VAL A 80 9.61 4.35 -2.45
CA VAL A 80 8.26 4.30 -3.07
C VAL A 80 7.47 5.57 -2.72
N ASN A 81 7.39 5.94 -1.45
CA ASN A 81 6.67 7.14 -1.03
C ASN A 81 7.19 8.40 -1.73
N ASN A 82 8.50 8.59 -1.73
CA ASN A 82 9.12 9.80 -2.28
C ASN A 82 9.04 9.85 -3.81
N SER A 83 9.23 8.71 -4.48
CA SER A 83 9.38 8.69 -5.94
C SER A 83 8.04 8.57 -6.66
N LEU A 84 7.09 7.80 -6.12
CA LEU A 84 5.82 7.50 -6.78
C LEU A 84 4.63 8.27 -6.19
N PHE A 85 4.68 8.64 -4.90
CA PHE A 85 3.59 9.32 -4.22
C PHE A 85 3.90 10.77 -3.83
N GLY A 86 5.10 11.26 -4.16
CA GLY A 86 5.54 12.64 -3.89
C GLY A 86 5.71 12.95 -2.41
N GLY A 87 5.99 11.94 -1.58
CA GLY A 87 6.15 12.08 -0.14
C GLY A 87 4.84 12.24 0.64
N ARG A 88 3.69 11.97 0.01
CA ARG A 88 2.34 12.14 0.60
C ARG A 88 1.78 10.87 1.25
N GLY A 89 2.63 9.91 1.59
CA GLY A 89 2.23 8.72 2.32
C GLY A 89 2.19 8.94 3.83
N THR A 90 1.26 8.30 4.51
CA THR A 90 1.26 8.20 5.98
C THR A 90 2.23 7.09 6.39
N PHE A 91 3.21 7.40 7.24
CA PHE A 91 4.18 6.42 7.73
C PHE A 91 3.90 6.05 9.19
N ILE A 92 3.72 4.76 9.46
CA ILE A 92 3.45 4.21 10.79
C ILE A 92 4.51 3.17 11.09
N ARG A 93 5.30 3.39 12.13
CA ARG A 93 6.31 2.43 12.58
C ARG A 93 5.75 1.53 13.67
N ALA A 94 5.70 0.23 13.41
CA ALA A 94 5.26 -0.74 14.38
C ALA A 94 6.28 -0.91 15.51
N HIS A 95 5.78 -0.92 16.74
CA HIS A 95 6.52 -1.28 17.94
C HIS A 95 5.56 -2.03 18.90
N PRO A 96 6.06 -2.85 19.84
CA PRO A 96 5.22 -3.71 20.68
C PRO A 96 4.10 -2.97 21.43
N ASP A 97 4.37 -1.73 21.84
CA ASP A 97 3.41 -0.90 22.58
C ASP A 97 2.46 -0.07 21.70
N LEU A 98 2.51 -0.22 20.37
CA LEU A 98 1.69 0.57 19.46
C LEU A 98 0.21 0.24 19.68
N LYS A 99 -0.58 1.23 20.06
CA LYS A 99 -2.03 1.10 20.25
C LYS A 99 -2.76 1.55 19.00
N THR A 100 -3.99 1.06 18.85
CA THR A 100 -4.91 1.48 17.80
C THR A 100 -5.11 2.99 17.76
N ARG A 101 -5.10 3.65 18.92
CA ARG A 101 -5.21 5.11 19.01
C ARG A 101 -4.02 5.82 18.35
N ASP A 102 -2.81 5.29 18.51
CA ASP A 102 -1.59 5.91 17.96
C ASP A 102 -1.57 5.80 16.42
N ILE A 103 -2.14 4.72 15.90
CA ILE A 103 -2.42 4.54 14.47
C ILE A 103 -3.41 5.60 13.97
N TYR A 104 -4.51 5.80 14.70
CA TYR A 104 -5.49 6.84 14.35
C TYR A 104 -4.92 8.26 14.43
N THR A 105 -4.12 8.57 15.46
CA THR A 105 -3.42 9.85 15.56
C THR A 105 -2.47 10.06 14.37
N SER A 106 -1.74 9.02 13.96
CA SER A 106 -0.83 9.09 12.81
C SER A 106 -1.56 9.36 11.48
N LEU A 107 -2.84 8.97 11.40
CA LEU A 107 -3.73 9.26 10.28
C LEU A 107 -4.47 10.61 10.43
N ASN A 108 -4.14 11.41 11.46
CA ASN A 108 -4.84 12.63 11.86
C ASN A 108 -6.33 12.41 12.20
N LEU A 109 -6.69 11.23 12.71
CA LEU A 109 -8.07 10.83 13.03
C LEU A 109 -8.42 10.92 14.52
N GLU A 110 -7.57 11.53 15.35
CA GLU A 110 -7.72 11.52 16.82
C GLU A 110 -9.02 12.17 17.30
N THR A 111 -9.47 13.23 16.61
CA THR A 111 -10.77 13.88 16.85
C THR A 111 -11.97 12.99 16.49
N LEU A 112 -11.82 12.11 15.50
CA LEU A 112 -12.85 11.12 15.16
C LEU A 112 -12.89 9.97 16.17
N ALA A 113 -11.74 9.49 16.62
CA ALA A 113 -11.62 8.38 17.57
C ALA A 113 -12.06 8.76 19.00
N SER A 114 -11.97 10.03 19.37
CA SER A 114 -12.35 10.51 20.72
C SER A 114 -13.85 10.85 20.87
N GLY A 115 -14.64 10.78 19.81
CA GLY A 115 -16.08 11.10 19.82
C GLY A 115 -16.41 12.58 20.10
N LYS A 116 -15.39 13.44 20.31
CA LYS A 116 -15.51 14.86 20.63
C LYS A 116 -15.23 15.71 19.38
N GLY A 117 -16.23 15.89 18.53
CA GLY A 117 -16.10 16.77 17.36
C GLY A 117 -17.44 17.03 16.68
N ASP A 118 -17.70 18.30 16.36
CA ASP A 118 -18.88 18.71 15.58
C ASP A 118 -18.75 18.21 14.12
N THR A 119 -19.90 18.01 13.45
CA THR A 119 -20.01 17.45 12.09
C THR A 119 -19.15 18.23 11.07
N HIS A 120 -18.93 19.53 11.32
CA HIS A 120 -18.06 20.40 10.53
C HIS A 120 -16.56 20.08 10.67
N GLN A 121 -16.07 19.71 11.87
CA GLN A 121 -14.67 19.34 12.08
C GLN A 121 -14.32 17.96 11.49
N ALA A 122 -15.31 17.08 11.41
CA ALA A 122 -15.16 15.79 10.71
C ALA A 122 -14.99 15.96 9.18
N LEU A 123 -15.54 17.04 8.60
CA LEU A 123 -15.42 17.38 7.17
C LEU A 123 -14.06 17.99 6.82
N GLU A 124 -13.48 18.85 7.67
CA GLU A 124 -12.12 19.37 7.46
C GLU A 124 -11.04 18.27 7.59
N LEU A 125 -11.26 17.30 8.48
CA LEU A 125 -10.42 16.09 8.58
C LEU A 125 -10.41 15.24 7.30
N SER A 126 -11.44 15.35 6.45
CA SER A 126 -11.52 14.64 5.17
C SER A 126 -10.41 15.05 4.20
N GLU A 127 -9.79 16.22 4.38
CA GLU A 127 -8.66 16.65 3.55
C GLU A 127 -7.35 15.94 3.94
N SER A 128 -7.16 15.60 5.22
CA SER A 128 -6.00 14.82 5.69
C SER A 128 -6.08 13.32 5.38
N ILE A 129 -7.27 12.83 5.04
CA ILE A 129 -7.53 11.43 4.68
C ILE A 129 -7.12 11.14 3.22
N LYS A 130 -6.75 12.18 2.44
CA LYS A 130 -6.38 12.09 1.01
C LYS A 130 -4.98 11.52 0.74
N ASN A 131 -4.29 10.98 1.74
CA ASN A 131 -2.99 10.35 1.50
C ASN A 131 -3.17 9.07 0.67
N PRO A 132 -2.62 8.98 -0.55
CA PRO A 132 -2.79 7.83 -1.45
C PRO A 132 -1.97 6.59 -1.04
N LEU A 133 -1.14 6.70 0.01
CA LEU A 133 -0.27 5.64 0.48
C LEU A 133 -0.30 5.58 2.00
N THR A 134 -0.36 4.38 2.57
CA THR A 134 -0.05 4.13 3.98
C THR A 134 1.05 3.09 4.08
N ILE A 135 2.13 3.45 4.77
CA ILE A 135 3.26 2.58 5.07
C ILE A 135 3.15 2.09 6.51
N LEU A 136 3.15 0.77 6.70
CA LEU A 136 3.23 0.13 8.01
C LEU A 136 4.53 -0.66 8.14
N ASP A 137 5.53 -0.05 8.75
CA ASP A 137 6.88 -0.60 8.84
C ASP A 137 7.01 -1.55 10.03
N GLU A 138 7.58 -2.73 9.79
CA GLU A 138 7.82 -3.81 10.77
C GLU A 138 6.52 -4.36 11.41
N ILE A 139 5.46 -4.57 10.62
CA ILE A 139 4.11 -4.94 11.08
C ILE A 139 4.07 -6.15 12.03
N ASN A 140 5.00 -7.09 11.90
CA ASN A 140 5.05 -8.26 12.78
C ASN A 140 5.53 -7.94 14.21
N ARG A 141 5.96 -6.70 14.51
CA ARG A 141 6.33 -6.26 15.87
C ARG A 141 5.15 -5.95 16.78
N VAL A 142 3.95 -5.76 16.23
CA VAL A 142 2.74 -5.51 17.03
C VAL A 142 1.98 -6.81 17.33
N PRO A 143 1.18 -6.85 18.41
CA PRO A 143 0.30 -8.00 18.68
C PRO A 143 -0.68 -8.27 17.54
N GLN A 144 -1.09 -9.54 17.39
CA GLN A 144 -2.00 -9.98 16.31
C GLN A 144 -3.31 -9.19 16.24
N ILE A 145 -3.85 -8.77 17.39
CA ILE A 145 -5.07 -7.95 17.44
C ILE A 145 -4.85 -6.61 16.73
N THR A 146 -3.70 -5.96 16.96
CA THR A 146 -3.32 -4.70 16.31
C THR A 146 -3.02 -4.92 14.82
N GLN A 147 -2.39 -6.04 14.45
CA GLN A 147 -2.15 -6.40 13.04
C GLN A 147 -3.47 -6.53 12.26
N ASN A 148 -4.47 -7.20 12.83
CA ASN A 148 -5.78 -7.38 12.19
C ASN A 148 -6.50 -6.05 11.97
N GLN A 149 -6.36 -5.10 12.90
CA GLN A 149 -6.95 -3.77 12.74
C GLN A 149 -6.23 -2.97 11.65
N ALA A 150 -4.91 -3.12 11.54
CA ALA A 150 -4.13 -2.48 10.49
C ALA A 150 -4.51 -2.96 9.07
N LEU A 151 -5.06 -4.16 8.90
CA LEU A 151 -5.53 -4.64 7.60
C LEU A 151 -6.58 -3.71 6.97
N SER A 152 -7.56 -3.26 7.75
CA SER A 152 -8.58 -2.33 7.25
C SER A 152 -7.96 -1.02 6.75
N ILE A 153 -6.90 -0.56 7.42
CA ILE A 153 -6.18 0.65 7.07
C ILE A 153 -5.39 0.47 5.77
N LEU A 154 -4.75 -0.69 5.61
CA LEU A 154 -4.10 -1.06 4.36
C LEU A 154 -5.10 -1.18 3.21
N ASP A 155 -6.33 -1.63 3.47
CA ASP A 155 -7.43 -1.66 2.50
C ASP A 155 -8.02 -0.28 2.20
N GLY A 156 -7.43 0.80 2.74
CA GLY A 156 -7.83 2.15 2.42
C GLY A 156 -9.03 2.66 3.20
N TYR A 157 -9.35 2.09 4.37
CA TYR A 157 -10.40 2.66 5.21
C TYR A 157 -10.23 2.41 6.71
N ILE A 158 -10.98 3.16 7.50
CA ILE A 158 -11.24 2.83 8.91
C ILE A 158 -12.74 2.73 9.14
N SER A 159 -13.13 1.77 9.98
CA SER A 159 -14.49 1.68 10.49
C SER A 159 -14.53 2.32 11.88
N LEU A 160 -15.48 3.22 12.10
CA LEU A 160 -15.80 3.76 13.43
C LEU A 160 -17.13 3.15 13.88
N PRO A 161 -17.11 2.06 14.69
CA PRO A 161 -18.32 1.37 15.10
C PRO A 161 -19.34 2.28 15.78
N GLU A 162 -18.85 3.19 16.62
CA GLU A 162 -19.68 4.14 17.37
C GLU A 162 -20.46 5.11 16.48
N LYS A 163 -19.96 5.36 15.25
CA LYS A 163 -20.59 6.26 14.28
C LYS A 163 -21.27 5.50 13.13
N SER A 164 -21.22 4.16 13.11
CA SER A 164 -21.68 3.33 12.00
C SER A 164 -21.18 3.83 10.62
N ALA A 165 -19.97 4.39 10.60
CA ALA A 165 -19.40 5.07 9.44
C ALA A 165 -18.06 4.46 9.05
N ARG A 166 -17.78 4.47 7.73
CA ARG A 166 -16.47 4.16 7.17
C ARG A 166 -15.87 5.43 6.57
N PHE A 167 -14.61 5.66 6.85
CA PHE A 167 -13.84 6.74 6.25
C PHE A 167 -12.79 6.12 5.34
N PHE A 168 -12.80 6.51 4.07
CA PHE A 168 -11.92 5.95 3.04
C PHE A 168 -10.74 6.87 2.79
N PHE A 169 -9.54 6.30 2.75
CA PHE A 169 -8.30 6.96 2.42
C PHE A 169 -8.13 7.16 0.92
N GLY A 170 -7.20 8.04 0.56
CA GLY A 170 -6.71 8.18 -0.80
C GLY A 170 -7.40 9.25 -1.64
N ILE A 171 -7.05 9.28 -2.92
CA ILE A 171 -7.47 10.30 -3.87
C ILE A 171 -8.32 9.61 -4.94
N ASP A 172 -9.54 10.09 -5.16
CA ASP A 172 -10.45 9.55 -6.18
C ASP A 172 -10.67 8.02 -6.06
N GLY A 173 -10.70 7.51 -4.82
CA GLY A 173 -10.87 6.09 -4.52
C GLY A 173 -9.61 5.23 -4.67
N TYR A 174 -8.46 5.87 -4.94
CA TYR A 174 -7.17 5.19 -5.03
C TYR A 174 -6.34 5.34 -3.76
N HIS A 175 -6.03 4.21 -3.13
CA HIS A 175 -5.15 4.08 -1.98
C HIS A 175 -4.33 2.79 -2.09
N ILE A 176 -3.10 2.83 -1.61
CA ILE A 176 -2.21 1.66 -1.50
C ILE A 176 -1.75 1.51 -0.05
N GLY A 177 -1.90 0.30 0.49
CA GLY A 177 -1.19 -0.15 1.68
C GLY A 177 0.16 -0.79 1.32
N LEU A 178 1.24 -0.36 1.99
CA LEU A 178 2.57 -0.97 1.91
C LEU A 178 3.04 -1.35 3.31
N ALA A 179 3.11 -2.64 3.60
CA ALA A 179 3.64 -3.15 4.85
C ALA A 179 5.05 -3.73 4.68
N THR A 180 5.86 -3.65 5.73
CA THR A 180 7.13 -4.39 5.82
C THR A 180 7.10 -5.34 7.01
N ALA A 181 7.72 -6.51 6.89
CA ALA A 181 7.87 -7.48 7.97
C ALA A 181 9.28 -8.09 7.94
N ASN A 182 9.78 -8.47 9.12
CA ASN A 182 10.97 -9.31 9.17
C ASN A 182 10.58 -10.78 8.95
N GLU A 183 11.39 -11.52 8.19
CA GLU A 183 11.27 -12.98 8.12
C GLU A 183 11.75 -13.56 9.46
N ASP A 184 10.85 -14.23 10.18
CA ASP A 184 11.21 -14.98 11.38
C ASP A 184 11.76 -16.34 10.89
N SER A 185 13.07 -16.55 11.09
CA SER A 185 13.77 -17.81 10.80
C SER A 185 13.72 -18.78 11.98
#